data_AF-A0A0C3J3B3-F1
#
_entry.id   AF-A0A0C3J3B3-F1
#
_cell.length_a   1.000
_cell.length_b   1.000
_cell.length_c   1.000
_cell.angle_alpha   90.00
_cell.angle_beta   90.00
_cell.angle_gamma   90.00
#
_symmetry.space_group_name_H-M   'P 1'
#
loop_
_entity.id
_entity.type
_entity.pdbx_description
1 polymer ?
#
loop_
_entity_poly.entity_id
_entity_poly.type
_entity_poly.pdbx_seq_one_letter_code
_entity_poly.pdbx_strand_id
1 'polypeptide(L)'
;MPVSGQMPDRDGFVNIALIQLYTPPDNSLLLLSSQTVISSKLTEEIIVVNVKKIKSVIGMIPHKPTLALGITEDCYFVVEKPGLDVLQLGIQSNSNHDDNDDEGDDVE
;
A
#
# COMPACT_ATOMS: atom_id res chain seq x y z
N MET A 1 -8.61 -47.92 -6.70
CA MET A 1 -9.68 -46.91 -6.60
C MET A 1 -9.06 -45.67 -5.97
N PRO A 2 -8.73 -44.63 -6.73
CA PRO A 2 -8.07 -43.45 -6.19
C PRO A 2 -9.05 -42.66 -5.31
N VAL A 3 -8.61 -42.31 -4.10
CA VAL A 3 -9.25 -41.31 -3.27
C VAL A 3 -8.98 -39.95 -3.91
N SER A 4 -9.95 -39.46 -4.68
CA SER A 4 -9.94 -38.08 -5.16
C SER A 4 -10.08 -37.15 -3.96
N GLY A 5 -8.95 -36.80 -3.34
CA GLY A 5 -8.79 -35.61 -2.51
C GLY A 5 -8.84 -34.34 -3.36
N GLN A 6 -9.80 -34.26 -4.28
CA GLN A 6 -10.10 -33.04 -5.00
C GLN A 6 -10.73 -32.10 -3.97
N MET A 7 -9.92 -31.21 -3.37
CA MET A 7 -10.49 -30.01 -2.79
C MET A 7 -11.25 -29.32 -3.92
N PRO A 8 -12.53 -28.98 -3.75
CA PRO A 8 -13.28 -28.27 -4.76
C PRO A 8 -12.52 -26.98 -5.09
N ASP A 9 -12.47 -26.64 -6.39
CA ASP A 9 -11.92 -25.37 -6.86
C ASP A 9 -12.72 -24.21 -6.24
N ARG A 10 -12.22 -23.80 -5.07
CA ARG A 10 -12.00 -22.44 -4.58
C ARG A 10 -13.10 -21.44 -4.90
N ASP A 11 -14.13 -21.44 -4.06
CA ASP A 11 -14.93 -20.22 -3.84
C ASP A 11 -13.99 -19.07 -3.46
N GLY A 12 -14.11 -17.99 -4.24
CA GLY A 12 -13.06 -17.02 -4.50
C GLY A 12 -12.46 -16.35 -3.27
N PHE A 13 -11.14 -16.47 -3.12
CA PHE A 13 -10.38 -15.63 -2.21
C PHE A 13 -10.59 -14.14 -2.55
N VAL A 14 -10.90 -13.34 -1.54
CA VAL A 14 -11.04 -11.89 -1.67
C VAL A 14 -9.82 -11.22 -1.06
N ASN A 15 -9.12 -10.43 -1.87
CA ASN A 15 -8.01 -9.62 -1.39
C ASN A 15 -8.55 -8.42 -0.59
N ILE A 16 -8.19 -8.37 0.68
CA ILE A 16 -8.56 -7.30 1.61
C ILE A 16 -7.33 -6.59 2.16
N ALA A 17 -7.49 -5.33 2.54
CA ALA A 17 -6.53 -4.56 3.31
C ALA A 17 -7.16 -4.16 4.64
N LEU A 18 -6.37 -4.25 5.70
CA LEU A 18 -6.67 -3.71 7.01
C LEU A 18 -6.02 -2.32 7.11
N ILE A 19 -6.81 -1.29 7.33
CA ILE A 19 -6.34 0.10 7.34
C ILE A 19 -6.68 0.72 8.68
N GLN A 20 -5.67 1.19 9.39
CA GLN A 20 -5.84 2.04 10.57
C GLN A 20 -6.00 3.49 10.13
N LEU A 21 -7.00 4.19 10.68
CA LEU A 21 -7.33 5.53 10.25
C LEU A 21 -6.48 6.59 10.95
N TYR A 22 -6.35 7.72 10.27
CA TYR A 22 -5.79 8.95 10.84
C TYR A 22 -6.91 9.95 11.10
N THR A 23 -6.73 10.82 12.08
CA THR A 23 -7.62 11.96 12.29
C THR A 23 -7.58 12.91 11.10
N PRO A 24 -8.60 13.77 10.91
CA PRO A 24 -8.46 14.94 10.07
C PRO A 24 -7.21 15.76 10.46
N PRO A 25 -6.57 16.46 9.51
CA PRO A 25 -5.36 17.22 9.79
C PRO A 25 -5.56 18.30 10.84
N ASP A 26 -4.53 18.56 11.64
CA ASP A 26 -4.52 19.68 12.58
C ASP A 26 -4.49 21.01 11.80
N ASN A 27 -5.61 21.74 11.86
CA ASN A 27 -5.78 22.99 11.13
C ASN A 27 -4.83 24.10 11.62
N SER A 28 -4.44 24.10 12.90
CA SER A 28 -3.53 25.10 13.43
C SER A 28 -2.11 24.87 12.91
N LEU A 29 -1.63 23.62 12.91
CA LEU A 29 -0.34 23.28 12.32
C LEU A 29 -0.31 23.55 10.81
N LEU A 30 -1.41 23.22 10.12
CA LEU A 30 -1.52 23.46 8.69
C LEU A 30 -1.49 24.96 8.36
N LEU A 31 -2.17 25.79 9.16
CA LEU A 31 -2.15 27.24 9.00
C LEU A 31 -0.78 27.84 9.32
N LEU A 32 -0.17 27.44 10.44
CA LEU A 32 1.16 27.93 10.86
C LEU A 32 2.27 27.54 9.87
N SER A 33 2.11 26.42 9.16
CA SER A 33 3.05 25.96 8.14
C SER A 33 2.77 26.49 6.74
N SER A 34 1.88 27.49 6.60
CA SER A 34 1.47 28.01 5.29
C SER A 34 1.00 26.90 4.34
N GLN A 35 0.15 25.99 4.83
CA GLN A 35 -0.43 24.86 4.08
C GLN A 35 0.60 23.82 3.61
N THR A 36 1.83 23.81 4.16
CA THR A 36 2.88 22.90 3.72
C THR A 36 2.87 21.59 4.50
N VAL A 37 2.40 21.60 5.74
CA VAL A 37 2.53 20.47 6.67
C VAL A 37 1.15 19.95 7.05
N ILE A 38 0.78 18.80 6.48
CA ILE A 38 -0.43 18.06 6.83
C ILE A 38 -0.08 17.08 7.96
N SER A 39 -0.50 17.38 9.18
CA SER A 39 -0.23 16.55 10.37
C SER A 39 -1.50 15.91 10.88
N SER A 40 -1.47 14.60 11.08
CA SER A 40 -2.59 13.85 11.66
C SER A 40 -2.12 12.88 12.74
N LYS A 41 -3.03 12.55 13.65
CA LYS A 41 -2.82 11.52 14.67
C LYS A 41 -3.33 10.18 14.18
N LEU A 42 -2.69 9.10 14.61
CA LEU A 42 -3.19 7.76 14.39
C LEU A 42 -4.39 7.51 15.33
N THR A 43 -5.46 6.90 14.82
CA THR A 43 -6.61 6.49 15.64
C THR A 43 -6.55 5.00 15.94
N GLU A 44 -7.33 4.52 16.90
CA GLU A 44 -7.52 3.08 17.14
C GLU A 44 -8.55 2.47 16.18
N GLU A 45 -9.13 3.27 15.28
CA GLU A 45 -10.15 2.81 14.34
C GLU A 45 -9.50 2.07 13.17
N ILE A 46 -9.99 0.87 12.92
CA ILE A 46 -9.49 -0.02 11.88
C ILE A 46 -10.66 -0.39 10.96
N ILE A 47 -10.44 -0.22 9.64
CA ILE A 47 -11.41 -0.61 8.62
C ILE A 47 -10.84 -1.72 7.73
N VAL A 48 -11.74 -2.54 7.19
CA VAL A 48 -11.42 -3.56 6.19
C VAL A 48 -11.95 -3.10 4.84
N VAL A 49 -11.08 -3.04 3.83
CA VAL A 49 -11.46 -2.66 2.48
C VAL A 49 -10.97 -3.69 1.46
N ASN A 50 -11.70 -3.85 0.36
CA ASN A 50 -11.17 -4.59 -0.78
C ASN A 50 -9.96 -3.81 -1.34
N VAL A 51 -8.85 -4.49 -1.59
CA VAL A 51 -7.62 -3.84 -2.08
C VAL A 51 -7.83 -3.04 -3.37
N LYS A 52 -8.78 -3.46 -4.22
CA LYS A 52 -9.13 -2.77 -5.48
C LYS A 52 -9.79 -1.40 -5.25
N LYS A 53 -10.21 -1.07 -4.02
CA LYS A 53 -10.75 0.25 -3.66
C LYS A 53 -9.65 1.26 -3.27
N ILE A 54 -8.41 0.81 -3.06
CA ILE A 54 -7.28 1.69 -2.75
C ILE A 54 -6.85 2.39 -4.04
N LYS A 55 -6.97 3.72 -4.08
CA LYS A 55 -6.62 4.53 -5.26
C LYS A 55 -5.15 4.91 -5.31
N SER A 56 -4.53 5.11 -4.16
CA SER A 56 -3.14 5.52 -4.00
C SER A 56 -2.64 5.14 -2.61
N VAL A 57 -1.32 5.02 -2.45
CA VAL A 57 -0.65 4.84 -1.17
C VAL A 57 0.40 5.95 -1.06
N ILE A 58 0.39 6.65 0.07
CA ILE A 58 1.33 7.72 0.37
C ILE A 58 2.21 7.34 1.55
N GLY A 59 3.44 7.87 1.57
CA GLY A 59 4.33 7.75 2.70
C GLY A 59 3.97 8.75 3.79
N MET A 60 3.76 8.26 5.00
CA MET A 60 3.57 9.07 6.20
C MET A 60 4.85 9.05 7.04
N ILE A 61 5.34 10.21 7.47
CA ILE A 61 6.54 10.31 8.32
C ILE A 61 6.11 10.49 9.79
N PRO A 62 6.44 9.53 10.69
CA PRO A 62 6.23 9.68 12.12
C PRO A 62 7.07 10.84 12.67
N HIS A 63 6.47 11.66 13.52
CA HIS A 63 7.15 12.80 14.16
C HIS A 63 6.43 13.19 15.46
N LYS A 64 7.03 14.11 16.23
CA LYS A 64 6.47 14.59 17.51
C LYS A 64 6.46 16.12 17.58
N PRO A 65 5.48 16.82 16.99
CA PRO A 65 5.45 18.27 17.00
C PRO A 65 4.95 18.77 18.35
N THR A 66 5.34 19.99 18.72
CA THR A 66 4.69 20.71 19.82
C THR A 66 3.59 21.57 19.22
N LEU A 67 2.34 21.27 19.57
CA LEU A 67 1.17 22.01 19.10
C LEU A 67 1.13 23.43 19.67
N ALA A 68 0.25 24.27 19.13
CA ALA A 68 0.07 25.66 19.58
C ALA A 68 -0.27 25.80 21.07
N LEU A 69 -0.84 24.76 21.69
CA LEU A 69 -1.14 24.70 23.13
C LEU A 69 0.05 24.23 23.99
N GLY A 70 1.24 24.04 23.40
CA GLY A 70 2.43 23.57 24.10
C GLY A 70 2.46 22.06 24.37
N ILE A 71 1.51 21.30 23.82
CA ILE A 71 1.41 19.85 24.00
C ILE A 71 2.24 19.16 22.91
N THR A 72 3.13 18.27 23.30
CA THR A 72 3.87 17.40 22.38
C THR A 72 3.12 16.08 22.19
N GLU A 73 2.86 15.69 20.95
CA GLU A 73 2.08 14.48 20.65
C GLU A 73 2.72 13.68 19.52
N ASP A 74 2.37 12.39 19.41
CA ASP A 74 2.76 11.54 18.29
C ASP A 74 1.85 11.81 17.08
N CYS A 75 2.45 12.29 16.00
CA CYS A 75 1.75 12.66 14.77
C CYS A 75 2.48 12.10 13.54
N TYR A 76 1.80 12.19 12.39
CA TYR A 76 2.29 11.70 11.11
C TYR A 76 2.09 12.76 10.03
N PHE A 77 3.14 13.05 9.27
CA PHE A 77 3.09 14.02 8.17
C PHE A 77 2.98 13.35 6.82
N VAL A 78 2.16 13.92 5.94
CA VAL A 78 2.25 13.64 4.51
C VAL A 78 3.45 14.40 3.95
N VAL A 79 4.39 13.71 3.31
CA VAL A 79 5.40 14.37 2.48
C VAL A 79 5.02 14.20 1.02
N GLU A 80 4.43 15.24 0.46
CA GLU A 80 4.36 15.37 -0.99
C GLU A 80 5.70 15.93 -1.46
N LYS A 81 6.46 15.14 -2.23
CA LYS A 81 7.64 15.66 -2.91
C LYS A 81 7.16 16.26 -4.25
N PRO A 82 7.12 17.60 -4.41
CA PRO A 82 6.78 18.19 -5.70
C PRO A 82 7.76 17.69 -6.77
N GLY A 83 7.22 17.14 -7.87
CA GLY A 83 7.99 16.55 -8.96
C GLY A 83 8.35 15.07 -8.81
N LEU A 84 7.87 14.38 -7.77
CA LEU A 84 7.93 12.92 -7.65
C LEU A 84 6.58 12.30 -8.04
N ASP A 85 6.08 12.65 -9.22
CA ASP A 85 4.94 11.92 -9.80
C ASP A 85 5.40 10.49 -10.07
N VAL A 86 4.59 9.55 -9.60
CA VAL A 86 4.90 8.12 -9.47
C VAL A 86 5.42 7.56 -10.80
N LEU A 87 6.72 7.27 -10.88
CA LEU A 87 7.26 6.40 -11.91
C LEU A 87 6.56 5.04 -11.72
N GLN A 88 5.62 4.74 -12.62
CA GLN A 88 5.00 3.43 -12.71
C GLN A 88 6.09 2.42 -13.05
N LEU A 89 6.73 1.85 -12.02
CA LEU A 89 7.65 0.73 -12.20
C LEU A 89 6.81 -0.54 -12.37
N GLY A 90 6.03 -0.57 -13.47
CA GLY A 90 5.40 -1.77 -13.95
C GLY A 90 6.48 -2.66 -14.55
N ILE A 91 7.09 -3.52 -13.75
CA ILE A 91 7.73 -4.71 -14.32
C ILE A 91 6.56 -5.59 -14.76
N GLN A 92 6.17 -5.48 -16.03
CA GLN A 92 5.34 -6.49 -16.66
C GLN A 92 6.16 -7.78 -16.63
N SER A 93 5.80 -8.70 -15.75
CA SER A 93 6.30 -10.08 -15.80
C SER A 93 5.68 -10.73 -17.04
N ASN A 94 6.19 -10.38 -18.22
CA ASN A 94 5.87 -11.11 -19.43
C ASN A 94 6.74 -12.36 -19.44
N SER A 95 6.35 -13.35 -18.64
CA SER A 95 6.90 -14.70 -18.72
C SER A 95 6.40 -15.35 -20.01
N ASN A 96 6.96 -14.93 -21.14
CA ASN A 96 6.92 -15.72 -22.36
C ASN A 96 7.97 -16.83 -22.17
N HIS A 97 7.51 -18.01 -21.73
CA HIS A 97 8.27 -19.24 -21.91
C HIS A 97 8.20 -19.62 -23.39
N ASP A 98 9.20 -19.21 -24.16
CA ASP A 98 9.60 -19.87 -25.40
C ASP A 98 10.63 -20.93 -25.02
N ASP A 99 10.17 -22.08 -24.54
CA ASP A 99 11.03 -23.24 -24.38
C ASP A 99 11.07 -23.95 -25.73
N ASN A 100 12.03 -23.54 -26.55
CA ASN A 100 12.53 -24.33 -27.68
C ASN A 100 13.51 -25.34 -27.09
N ASP A 101 13.08 -26.58 -26.87
CA ASP A 101 14.01 -27.69 -26.62
C ASP A 101 14.04 -28.61 -27.85
N ASP A 102 15.14 -28.43 -28.59
CA ASP A 102 15.67 -29.26 -29.66
C ASP A 102 16.05 -30.64 -29.09
N GLU A 103 15.27 -31.67 -29.42
CA GLU A 103 15.56 -33.06 -29.04
C GLU A 103 16.02 -33.83 -30.28
N GLY A 104 17.26 -33.57 -30.68
CA GLY A 104 18.03 -34.44 -31.58
C GLY A 104 18.79 -35.48 -30.76
N ASP A 105 18.21 -36.66 -30.58
CA ASP A 105 18.91 -37.83 -30.06
C ASP A 105 19.15 -38.82 -31.20
N ASP A 106 20.37 -38.80 -31.74
CA ASP A 106 20.90 -39.85 -32.61
C ASP A 106 21.21 -41.08 -31.75
N VAL A 107 20.40 -42.14 -31.89
CA VAL A 107 20.73 -43.48 -31.36
C VAL A 107 20.94 -44.47 -32.50
N GLU A 108 22.22 -44.83 -32.67
CA GLU A 108 22.88 -45.99 -33.31
C GLU A 108 22.18 -46.77 -34.44
#